data_AF-A0A914C8E0-F1
#
_entry.id   AF-A0A914C8E0-F1
#
_cell.length_a   1.000
_cell.length_b   1.000
_cell.length_c   1.000
_cell.angle_alpha   90.00
_cell.angle_beta   90.00
_cell.angle_gamma   90.00
#
_symmetry.space_group_name_H-M   'P 1'
#
loop_
_entity.id
_entity.type
_entity.pdbx_description
1 polymer ?
#
loop_
_entity_poly.entity_id
_entity_poly.type
_entity_poly.pdbx_seq_one_letter_code
_entity_poly.pdbx_strand_id
1 'polypeptide(L)'
;MVNPCLPDLQNRTLHTCVHGRCVNPIVIKQQSGREVTTHECDCFEGFEGPQCSHVIEKHHALALGYILGPVAAILLVLCLLGCMLFLFVARNKRANQGTYSPSTQEMTGAARNQMPVIHKVPLQERLI
;
A
#
# COMPACT_ATOMS: atom_id res chain seq x y z
N MET A 1 59.72 -1.43 -5.72
CA MET A 1 58.62 -2.03 -4.93
C MET A 1 58.10 -1.01 -3.91
N VAL A 2 57.21 -0.11 -4.33
CA VAL A 2 56.57 0.85 -3.42
C VAL A 2 55.14 0.39 -3.18
N ASN A 3 54.74 0.28 -1.91
CA ASN A 3 53.37 -0.07 -1.56
C ASN A 3 52.48 1.19 -1.69
N PRO A 4 51.41 1.17 -2.51
CA PRO A 4 50.58 2.35 -2.77
C PRO A 4 49.78 2.84 -1.54
N CYS A 5 49.56 1.97 -0.54
CA CYS A 5 48.87 2.33 0.70
C CYS A 5 49.80 2.99 1.73
N LEU A 6 51.13 2.85 1.59
CA LEU A 6 52.08 3.49 2.49
C LEU A 6 52.43 4.90 1.99
N PRO A 7 52.53 5.89 2.89
CA PRO A 7 53.00 7.21 2.54
C PRO A 7 54.51 7.19 2.23
N ASP A 8 54.93 7.98 1.24
CA ASP A 8 56.35 8.20 0.92
C ASP A 8 57.02 9.11 1.98
N LEU A 9 58.34 9.33 1.87
CA LEU A 9 59.13 10.24 2.73
C LEU A 9 58.58 11.67 2.81
N GLN A 10 57.77 12.08 1.82
CA GLN A 10 57.07 13.37 1.79
C GLN A 10 55.61 13.29 2.28
N ASN A 11 55.25 12.20 2.95
CA ASN A 11 53.92 11.90 3.46
C ASN A 11 52.81 11.88 2.38
N ARG A 12 53.20 11.57 1.14
CA ARG A 12 52.28 11.45 -0.01
C ARG A 12 51.87 10.01 -0.20
N THR A 13 50.58 9.76 -0.35
CA THR A 13 50.04 8.45 -0.70
C THR A 13 49.89 8.32 -2.22
N LEU A 14 50.06 7.10 -2.75
CA LEU A 14 49.92 6.83 -4.19
C LEU A 14 48.50 6.39 -4.57
N HIS A 15 47.69 5.97 -3.60
CA HIS A 15 46.29 5.60 -3.82
C HIS A 15 45.37 6.82 -3.93
N THR A 16 44.22 6.63 -4.58
CA THR A 16 43.23 7.70 -4.83
C THR A 16 41.92 7.54 -4.04
N CYS A 17 41.91 6.70 -3.00
CA CYS A 17 40.75 6.55 -2.12
C CYS A 17 40.47 7.87 -1.37
N VAL A 18 39.31 8.50 -1.58
CA VAL A 18 38.95 9.79 -0.96
C VAL A 18 38.31 9.58 0.40
N HIS A 19 37.19 8.83 0.45
CA HIS A 19 36.43 8.55 1.66
C HIS A 19 36.50 7.07 2.05
N GLY A 20 37.72 6.57 2.27
CA GLY A 20 37.94 5.17 2.62
C GLY A 20 39.37 4.87 3.02
N ARG A 21 39.65 3.59 3.24
CA ARG A 21 40.99 3.08 3.56
C ARG A 21 41.53 2.29 2.37
N CYS A 22 42.81 2.47 2.08
CA CYS A 22 43.52 1.65 1.09
C CYS A 22 43.75 0.25 1.66
N VAL A 23 43.27 -0.77 0.96
CA VAL A 23 43.39 -2.19 1.33
C VAL A 23 43.93 -2.99 0.15
N ASN A 24 44.43 -4.20 0.45
CA ASN A 24 44.92 -5.16 -0.54
C ASN A 24 45.91 -4.59 -1.60
N PRO A 25 46.99 -3.89 -1.21
CA PRO A 25 47.99 -3.43 -2.17
C PRO A 25 48.77 -4.61 -2.75
N ILE A 26 48.78 -4.72 -4.08
CA ILE A 26 49.51 -5.73 -4.84
C ILE A 26 50.57 -5.04 -5.69
N VAL A 27 51.81 -5.49 -5.60
CA VAL A 27 52.94 -4.97 -6.38
C VAL A 27 53.52 -6.10 -7.22
N ILE A 28 53.41 -6.01 -8.54
CA ILE A 28 53.87 -7.02 -9.49
C ILE A 28 55.05 -6.46 -10.27
N LYS A 29 56.15 -7.20 -10.31
CA LYS A 29 57.26 -6.93 -11.23
C LYS A 29 57.01 -7.65 -12.54
N GLN A 30 56.79 -6.90 -13.60
CA GLN A 30 56.62 -7.47 -14.94
C GLN A 30 57.99 -7.82 -15.54
N GLN A 31 58.01 -8.83 -16.42
CA GLN A 31 59.25 -9.28 -17.09
C GLN A 31 59.91 -8.18 -17.95
N SER A 32 59.18 -7.13 -18.33
CA SER A 32 59.70 -5.95 -19.01
C SER A 32 60.46 -4.97 -18.09
N GLY A 33 60.60 -5.29 -16.80
CA GLY A 33 61.18 -4.40 -15.79
C GLY A 33 60.22 -3.32 -15.28
N ARG A 34 58.98 -3.26 -15.80
CA ARG A 34 57.94 -2.36 -15.30
C ARG A 34 57.33 -2.89 -14.00
N GLU A 35 57.19 -2.02 -13.01
CA GLU A 35 56.46 -2.31 -11.78
C GLU A 35 54.99 -1.87 -11.95
N VAL A 36 54.05 -2.79 -11.72
CA VAL A 36 52.60 -2.50 -11.75
C VAL A 36 52.06 -2.61 -10.33
N THR A 37 51.34 -1.58 -9.88
CA THR A 37 50.76 -1.51 -8.55
C THR A 37 49.24 -1.43 -8.62
N THR A 38 48.55 -2.35 -7.95
CA THR A 38 47.09 -2.39 -7.84
C THR A 38 46.70 -2.24 -6.37
N HIS A 39 45.61 -1.56 -6.09
CA HIS A 39 45.06 -1.40 -4.74
C HIS A 39 43.54 -1.38 -4.79
N GLU A 40 42.91 -1.67 -3.67
CA GLU A 40 41.47 -1.61 -3.49
C GLU A 40 41.12 -0.62 -2.38
N CYS A 41 39.94 -0.01 -2.45
CA CYS A 41 39.48 0.98 -1.47
C CYS A 41 38.32 0.40 -0.66
N ASP A 42 38.47 0.36 0.66
CA ASP A 42 37.42 0.04 1.61
C ASP A 42 36.69 1.34 2.01
N CYS A 43 35.49 1.55 1.47
CA CYS A 43 34.74 2.80 1.62
C CYS A 43 34.03 2.90 2.97
N PHE A 44 33.95 4.12 3.52
CA PHE A 44 33.16 4.37 4.73
C PHE A 44 31.65 4.29 4.47
N GLU A 45 30.88 4.07 5.53
CA GLU A 45 29.43 3.99 5.44
C GLU A 45 28.85 5.23 4.75
N GLY A 46 28.03 5.01 3.73
CA GLY A 46 27.42 6.08 2.95
C GLY A 46 28.25 6.55 1.76
N PHE A 47 29.38 5.90 1.44
CA PHE A 47 30.16 6.15 0.23
C PHE A 47 30.32 4.89 -0.63
N GLU A 48 30.35 5.07 -1.94
CA GLU A 48 30.45 4.02 -2.94
C GLU A 48 31.35 4.45 -4.11
N GLY A 49 31.73 3.49 -4.95
CA GLY A 49 32.55 3.67 -6.14
C GLY A 49 34.01 3.29 -5.94
N PRO A 50 34.79 3.22 -7.03
CA PRO A 50 36.17 2.70 -7.00
C PRO A 50 37.14 3.57 -6.17
N GLN A 51 36.80 4.84 -5.95
CA GLN A 51 37.58 5.78 -5.14
C GLN A 51 36.81 6.28 -3.91
N CYS A 52 35.65 5.67 -3.61
CA CYS A 52 34.76 6.11 -2.53
C CYS A 52 34.35 7.59 -2.67
N SER A 53 34.13 8.07 -3.90
CA SER A 53 33.79 9.46 -4.18
C SER A 53 32.28 9.71 -4.26
N HIS A 54 31.49 8.66 -4.47
CA HIS A 54 30.03 8.79 -4.61
C HIS A 54 29.38 8.60 -3.26
N VAL A 55 28.38 9.42 -2.93
CA VAL A 55 27.57 9.22 -1.72
C VAL A 55 26.46 8.21 -2.06
N ILE A 56 26.25 7.24 -1.17
CA ILE A 56 25.14 6.29 -1.27
C ILE A 56 23.85 7.07 -1.00
N GLU A 57 23.17 7.45 -2.07
CA GLU A 57 21.80 7.93 -2.02
C GLU A 57 20.90 6.78 -1.52
N LYS A 58 20.64 6.74 -0.21
CA LYS A 58 19.70 5.81 0.44
C LYS A 58 18.24 6.12 0.08
N HIS A 59 17.93 6.22 -1.21
CA HIS A 59 16.65 6.74 -1.70
C HIS A 59 15.52 5.69 -1.78
N HIS A 60 15.76 4.41 -1.51
CA HIS A 60 14.83 3.38 -2.01
C HIS A 60 13.98 2.64 -0.97
N ALA A 61 14.31 2.68 0.32
CA ALA A 61 13.53 1.95 1.34
C ALA A 61 12.30 2.73 1.86
N LEU A 62 12.39 4.06 1.94
CA LEU A 62 11.32 4.91 2.48
C LEU A 62 10.24 5.24 1.44
N ALA A 63 10.57 5.19 0.15
CA ALA A 63 9.65 5.56 -0.93
C ALA A 63 8.49 4.56 -1.11
N LEU A 64 8.75 3.26 -0.99
CA LEU A 64 7.72 2.24 -1.23
C LEU A 64 6.65 2.22 -0.13
N GLY A 65 7.05 2.37 1.14
CA GLY A 65 6.11 2.40 2.26
C GLY A 65 5.17 3.61 2.23
N TYR A 66 5.68 4.77 1.79
CA TYR A 66 4.88 6.00 1.67
C TYR A 66 3.77 5.90 0.63
N ILE A 67 3.98 5.13 -0.45
CA ILE A 67 2.99 4.91 -1.50
C ILE A 67 2.04 3.76 -1.12
N LEU A 68 2.59 2.66 -0.59
CA LEU A 68 1.82 1.46 -0.29
C LEU A 68 0.86 1.65 0.90
N GLY A 69 1.25 2.45 1.90
CA GLY A 69 0.44 2.70 3.10
C GLY A 69 -0.94 3.31 2.79
N PRO A 70 -1.01 4.47 2.12
CA PRO A 70 -2.27 5.08 1.73
C PRO A 70 -3.12 4.20 0.82
N VAL A 71 -2.50 3.50 -0.13
CA VAL A 71 -3.21 2.59 -1.06
C VAL A 71 -3.85 1.43 -0.29
N ALA A 72 -3.12 0.78 0.61
CA ALA A 72 -3.65 -0.28 1.45
C ALA A 72 -4.78 0.21 2.37
N ALA A 73 -4.65 1.41 2.93
CA ALA A 73 -5.69 2.02 3.77
C ALA A 73 -6.99 2.27 3.00
N ILE A 74 -6.91 2.84 1.80
CA ILE A 74 -8.08 3.08 0.95
C ILE A 74 -8.76 1.76 0.57
N LEU A 75 -7.98 0.75 0.17
CA LEU A 75 -8.53 -0.57 -0.17
C LEU A 75 -9.24 -1.22 1.02
N LEU A 76 -8.66 -1.16 2.23
CA LEU A 76 -9.30 -1.70 3.44
C LEU A 76 -10.64 -1.01 3.73
N VAL A 77 -10.69 0.32 3.65
CA VAL A 77 -11.92 1.09 3.86
C VAL A 77 -12.98 0.69 2.84
N LEU A 78 -12.63 0.64 1.55
CA LEU A 78 -13.56 0.23 0.49
C LEU A 78 -14.06 -1.21 0.67
N CYS A 79 -13.19 -2.14 1.08
CA CYS A 79 -13.57 -3.51 1.38
C CYS A 79 -14.58 -3.57 2.54
N LEU A 80 -14.34 -2.83 3.64
CA LEU A 80 -15.26 -2.81 4.77
C LEU A 80 -16.63 -2.24 4.39
N LEU A 81 -16.67 -1.10 3.70
CA LEU A 81 -17.95 -0.54 3.23
C LEU A 81 -18.66 -1.50 2.27
N GLY A 82 -17.94 -2.07 1.31
CA GLY A 82 -18.47 -3.04 0.36
C GLY A 82 -19.06 -4.28 1.06
N CYS A 83 -18.35 -4.83 2.05
CA CYS A 83 -18.83 -5.94 2.85
C CYS A 83 -20.09 -5.57 3.65
N MET A 84 -20.13 -4.40 4.30
CA MET A 84 -21.30 -3.96 5.06
C MET A 84 -22.54 -3.78 4.17
N LEU A 85 -22.37 -3.16 3.00
CA LEU A 85 -23.44 -3.01 2.01
C LEU A 85 -23.90 -4.36 1.47
N PHE A 86 -22.95 -5.24 1.14
CA PHE A 86 -23.26 -6.59 0.64
C PHE A 86 -24.05 -7.39 1.67
N LEU A 87 -23.65 -7.35 2.95
CA LEU A 87 -24.38 -7.98 4.04
C LEU A 87 -25.76 -7.36 4.21
N PHE A 88 -25.89 -6.04 4.16
CA PHE A 88 -27.17 -5.36 4.23
C PHE A 88 -28.11 -5.80 3.11
N VAL A 89 -27.65 -5.79 1.85
CA VAL A 89 -28.44 -6.24 0.70
C VAL A 89 -28.79 -7.73 0.81
N ALA A 90 -27.84 -8.58 1.21
CA ALA A 90 -28.09 -10.01 1.38
C ALA A 90 -29.13 -10.29 2.49
N ARG A 91 -29.13 -9.51 3.57
CA ARG A 91 -30.15 -9.61 4.63
C ARG A 91 -31.48 -9.02 4.20
N ASN A 92 -31.48 -7.87 3.53
CA ASN A 92 -32.69 -7.20 3.07
C ASN A 92 -33.40 -8.00 1.95
N LYS A 93 -32.64 -8.74 1.13
CA LYS A 93 -33.19 -9.68 0.15
C LYS A 93 -33.97 -10.81 0.83
N ARG A 94 -33.61 -11.22 2.06
CA ARG A 94 -34.40 -12.20 2.85
C ARG A 94 -35.65 -11.57 3.49
N ALA A 95 -35.64 -10.27 3.77
CA ALA A 95 -36.80 -9.56 4.33
C ALA A 95 -37.88 -9.26 3.27
N ASN A 96 -37.48 -8.99 2.02
CA ASN A 96 -38.41 -8.64 0.94
C ASN A 96 -38.97 -9.85 0.17
N GLN A 97 -38.58 -11.07 0.54
CA GLN A 97 -39.22 -12.32 0.09
C GLN A 97 -40.41 -12.67 1.00
N GLY A 98 -41.17 -11.66 1.44
CA GLY A 98 -42.47 -11.87 2.05
C GLY A 98 -43.39 -12.47 0.98
N THR A 99 -43.75 -13.74 1.14
CA THR A 99 -44.76 -14.42 0.34
C THR A 99 -46.07 -13.65 0.46
N TYR A 100 -46.39 -12.82 -0.53
CA TYR A 100 -47.66 -12.12 -0.58
C TYR A 100 -48.77 -13.16 -0.80
N SER A 101 -49.47 -13.51 0.28
CA SER A 101 -50.63 -14.39 0.24
C SER A 101 -51.89 -13.52 0.26
N PRO A 102 -52.62 -13.41 -0.86
CA PRO A 102 -53.77 -12.49 -0.96
C PRO A 102 -54.88 -12.81 0.06
N SER A 103 -55.00 -14.05 0.52
CA SER A 103 -56.02 -14.46 1.49
C SER A 103 -55.78 -13.93 2.91
N THR A 104 -54.53 -13.71 3.32
CA THR A 104 -54.23 -13.17 4.66
C THR A 104 -54.41 -11.66 4.73
N GLN A 105 -54.22 -10.95 3.62
CA GLN A 105 -54.50 -9.50 3.54
C GLN A 105 -56.00 -9.18 3.58
N GLU A 106 -56.84 -10.04 3.01
CA GLU A 106 -58.31 -9.90 3.10
C GLU A 106 -58.79 -10.05 4.55
N MET A 107 -58.28 -11.04 5.29
CA MET A 107 -58.68 -11.28 6.69
C MET A 107 -58.15 -10.23 7.68
N THR A 108 -56.92 -9.74 7.49
CA THR A 108 -56.34 -8.70 8.36
C THR A 108 -56.76 -7.28 7.97
N GLY A 109 -57.05 -7.04 6.69
CA GLY A 109 -57.64 -5.79 6.18
C GLY A 109 -59.11 -5.61 6.60
N ALA A 110 -59.89 -6.70 6.60
CA ALA A 110 -61.28 -6.69 7.10
C ALA A 110 -61.36 -6.44 8.61
N ALA A 111 -60.37 -6.90 9.39
CA ALA A 111 -60.33 -6.69 10.83
C ALA A 111 -60.09 -5.22 11.23
N ARG A 112 -59.40 -4.44 10.37
CA ARG A 112 -59.05 -3.04 10.66
C ARG A 112 -60.03 -2.03 10.06
N ASN A 113 -60.84 -2.44 9.09
CA ASN A 113 -61.93 -1.65 8.54
C ASN A 113 -63.29 -2.26 8.92
N GLN A 114 -63.62 -2.22 10.21
CA GLN A 114 -65.03 -2.20 10.62
C GLN A 114 -65.61 -0.87 10.13
N MET A 115 -65.98 -0.81 8.84
CA MET A 115 -66.80 0.28 8.34
C MET A 115 -68.05 0.31 9.21
N PRO A 116 -68.42 1.44 9.82
CA PRO A 116 -69.73 1.54 10.45
C PRO A 116 -70.74 1.20 9.37
N VAL A 117 -71.59 0.21 9.64
CA VAL A 117 -72.70 -0.13 8.76
C VAL A 117 -73.54 1.13 8.64
N ILE A 118 -73.36 1.89 7.56
CA ILE A 118 -74.28 2.93 7.18
C ILE A 118 -75.56 2.19 6.83
N HIS A 119 -76.47 2.13 7.80
CA HIS A 119 -77.87 1.86 7.53
C HIS A 119 -78.30 2.96 6.54
N LYS A 120 -78.41 2.59 5.26
CA LYS A 120 -79.09 3.45 4.31
C LYS A 120 -80.50 3.61 4.85
N VAL A 121 -80.81 4.79 5.38
CA VAL A 121 -82.18 5.17 5.70
C VAL A 121 -82.99 5.02 4.41
N PRO A 122 -84.09 4.28 4.40
CA PRO A 122 -84.87 4.11 3.18
C PRO A 122 -85.32 5.49 2.72
N LEU A 123 -84.98 5.82 1.47
CA LEU A 123 -85.39 7.06 0.83
C LEU A 123 -86.92 7.04 0.82
N GLN A 124 -87.59 7.94 1.55
CA GLN A 124 -89.02 8.10 1.38
C GLN A 124 -89.26 8.77 0.03
N GLU A 125 -89.89 8.04 -0.89
CA GLU A 125 -90.60 8.64 -2.01
C GLU A 125 -91.61 9.64 -1.45
N ARG A 126 -91.31 10.93 -1.60
CA ARG A 126 -92.33 11.97 -1.51
C ARG A 126 -92.88 12.15 -2.92
N LEU A 127 -94.08 11.65 -3.16
CA LEU A 127 -94.91 12.09 -4.29
C LEU A 127 -95.17 13.59 -4.13
N ILE A 128 -94.77 14.38 -5.12
CA ILE A 128 -95.50 15.50 -5.75
C ILE A 128 -94.83 15.74 -7.10
#